data_AF-A0A4W5JYE1-F1
#
_entry.id   AF-A0A4W5JYE1-F1
#
_cell.length_a   1.000
_cell.length_b   1.000
_cell.length_c   1.000
_cell.angle_alpha   90.00
_cell.angle_beta   90.00
_cell.angle_gamma   90.00
#
_symmetry.space_group_name_H-M   'P 1'
#
loop_
_entity.id
_entity.type
_entity.pdbx_description
1 polymer ?
#
loop_
_entity_poly.entity_id
_entity_poly.type
_entity_poly.pdbx_seq_one_letter_code
_entity_poly.pdbx_strand_id
1 'polypeptide(L)' 'MSSTRGGFYVDPSNGTLFIRERAEFDPENPSVSVVIEAFDGGSPPLSSVTTVQVQLSDVNDNAPVFHQSEY' A
#
# COMPACT_ATOMS: atom_id res chain seq x y z
N MET A 1 11.56 11.44 -0.49
CA MET A 1 10.20 11.84 -0.09
C MET A 1 9.31 10.60 -0.19
N SER A 2 8.37 10.41 0.75
CA SER A 2 7.50 9.23 0.94
C SER A 2 8.05 8.15 1.88
N SER A 3 7.51 8.13 3.10
CA SER A 3 7.56 7.00 4.03
C SER A 3 6.18 6.88 4.68
N THR A 4 5.18 6.50 3.89
CA THR A 4 3.92 6.00 4.44
C THR A 4 4.17 4.55 4.84
N ARG A 5 4.39 4.32 6.14
CA ARG A 5 4.52 3.02 6.85
C ARG A 5 4.94 1.83 5.97
N GLY A 6 6.25 1.52 5.96
CA GLY A 6 6.82 0.18 5.69
C GLY A 6 6.64 -0.43 4.29
N GLY A 7 5.46 -0.38 3.69
CA GLY A 7 5.08 -1.20 2.55
C GLY A 7 5.00 -0.50 1.19
N PHE A 8 5.09 0.83 1.12
CA PHE A 8 4.88 1.58 -0.13
C PHE A 8 6.01 2.55 -0.46
N TYR A 9 6.23 2.78 -1.76
CA TYR A 9 7.24 3.68 -2.29
C TYR A 9 6.74 4.44 -3.51
N VAL A 10 6.99 5.74 -3.57
CA VAL A 10 6.69 6.56 -4.74
C VAL A 10 8.00 6.96 -5.42
N ASP A 11 8.12 6.69 -6.71
CA ASP A 11 9.24 7.16 -7.51
C ASP A 11 9.14 8.69 -7.69
N PRO A 12 10.13 9.47 -7.20
CA PRO A 12 10.08 10.93 -7.26
C PRO A 12 10.24 11.50 -8.67
N SER A 13 10.70 10.70 -9.65
CA SER A 13 10.94 11.17 -11.02
C SER A 13 9.70 11.12 -11.91
N ASN A 14 8.79 10.16 -11.65
CA ASN A 14 7.62 9.90 -12.49
C ASN A 14 6.31 9.70 -11.72
N GLY A 15 6.34 9.64 -10.37
CA GLY A 15 5.16 9.49 -9.52
C GLY A 15 4.61 8.07 -9.40
N THR A 16 5.30 7.04 -9.90
CA THR A 16 4.83 5.65 -9.83
C THR A 16 4.82 5.15 -8.39
N LEU A 17 3.68 4.61 -7.95
CA LEU A 17 3.51 3.99 -6.64
C LEU A 17 3.81 2.48 -6.72
N PHE A 18 4.78 2.04 -5.94
CA PHE A 18 5.22 0.65 -5.81
C PHE A 18 4.90 0.11 -4.42
N ILE A 19 4.71 -1.21 -4.35
CA ILE A 19 4.69 -1.97 -3.12
C ILE A 19 6.08 -2.55 -2.83
N ARG A 20 6.57 -2.44 -1.59
CA ARG A 20 7.91 -2.91 -1.17
C ARG A 20 7.88 -4.29 -0.52
N GLU A 21 6.79 -4.60 0.18
CA GLU A 21 6.62 -5.84 0.93
C GLU A 21 5.26 -6.44 0.59
N ARG A 22 5.11 -7.75 0.71
CA ARG A 22 3.83 -8.40 0.47
C ARG A 22 2.80 -7.82 1.45
N ALA A 23 1.74 -7.23 0.94
CA ALA A 23 0.62 -6.82 1.76
C ALA A 23 -0.17 -8.06 2.18
N GLU A 24 -0.41 -8.20 3.48
CA GLU A 24 -1.32 -9.21 4.00
C GLU A 24 -2.77 -8.72 3.83
N PHE A 25 -3.63 -9.58 3.31
CA PHE A 25 -5.04 -9.28 3.17
C PHE A 25 -5.74 -9.42 4.53
N ASP A 26 -6.31 -8.33 5.02
CA ASP A 26 -7.19 -8.32 6.18
C ASP A 26 -8.65 -8.18 5.70
N PRO A 27 -9.53 -9.17 5.89
CA PRO A 27 -10.93 -9.09 5.52
C PRO A 27 -11.70 -7.96 6.22
N GLU A 28 -11.29 -7.58 7.43
CA GLU A 28 -11.90 -6.47 8.19
C GLU A 28 -11.41 -5.10 7.67
N ASN A 29 -10.19 -5.06 7.12
CA ASN A 29 -9.55 -3.86 6.60
C ASN A 29 -8.95 -4.10 5.19
N PRO A 30 -9.79 -4.26 4.14
CA PRO A 30 -9.33 -4.63 2.81
C PRO A 30 -8.68 -3.48 2.03
N SER A 31 -8.30 -2.40 2.71
CA SER A 31 -7.67 -1.24 2.07
C SER A 31 -6.65 -0.54 2.97
N VAL A 32 -5.64 0.04 2.33
CA VAL A 32 -4.59 0.82 2.99
C VAL A 32 -4.58 2.24 2.43
N SER A 33 -4.50 3.23 3.32
CA SER A 33 -4.39 4.65 2.94
C SER A 33 -2.93 5.07 2.83
N VAL A 34 -2.52 5.48 1.64
CA VAL A 34 -1.17 5.97 1.33
C VAL A 34 -1.21 7.49 1.16
N VAL A 35 -0.64 8.22 2.10
CA VAL A 35 -0.47 9.68 2.02
C VAL A 35 0.78 10.00 1.21
N ILE A 36 0.64 10.81 0.17
CA ILE A 36 1.70 11.24 -0.75
C ILE A 36 1.82 12.76 -0.68
N GLU A 37 3.05 13.25 -0.60
CA GLU A 37 3.37 14.68 -0.66
C GLU A 37 4.25 14.95 -1.89
N ALA A 38 3.91 16.00 -2.64
CA ALA A 38 4.67 16.49 -3.78
C ALA A 38 5.10 17.94 -3.56
N PHE A 39 6.27 18.30 -4.09
CA PHE A 39 6.85 19.64 -4.01
C PHE A 39 7.12 20.16 -5.42
N ASP A 40 6.94 21.46 -5.63
CA ASP A 40 7.43 22.11 -6.84
C ASP A 40 8.94 22.41 -6.75
N GLY A 41 9.54 22.80 -7.88
CA GLY A 41 10.93 23.21 -7.96
C GLY A 41 11.16 24.70 -7.63
N GLY A 42 10.20 25.36 -6.99
CA GLY A 42 10.26 26.78 -6.68
C GLY A 42 11.27 27.10 -5.57
N SER A 43 11.51 28.41 -5.37
CA SER A 43 12.30 28.92 -4.25
C SER A 43 11.59 30.16 -3.67
N PRO A 44 10.82 30.02 -2.57
CA PRO A 44 10.63 28.81 -1.77
C PRO A 44 9.74 27.76 -2.48
N PRO A 45 9.93 26.45 -2.19
CA PRO A 45 9.09 25.41 -2.77
C PRO A 45 7.70 25.41 -2.14
N LEU A 46 6.67 25.16 -2.94
CA LEU A 46 5.31 24.87 -2.46
C LEU A 46 5.09 23.35 -2.44
N SER A 47 4.25 22.88 -1.52
CA SER A 47 3.88 21.46 -1.43
C SER A 47 2.38 21.23 -1.49
N SER A 48 2.00 20.02 -1.90
CA SER A 48 0.62 19.54 -1.89
C SER A 48 0.58 18.08 -1.42
N VAL A 49 -0.47 17.74 -0.69
CA VAL A 49 -0.65 16.41 -0.08
C VAL A 49 -1.93 15.79 -0.64
N THR A 50 -1.87 14.51 -0.96
CA THR A 50 -3.02 13.71 -1.39
C THR A 50 -3.01 12.34 -0.73
N THR A 51 -4.18 11.71 -0.64
CA THR A 51 -4.33 10.35 -0.09
C THR A 51 -4.80 9.41 -1.19
N VAL A 52 -4.04 8.33 -1.39
CA VAL A 52 -4.37 7.23 -2.31
C VAL A 52 -4.90 6.06 -1.48
N GLN A 53 -6.11 5.59 -1.79
CA GLN A 53 -6.67 4.39 -1.18
C GLN A 53 -6.32 3.17 -2.04
N VAL A 54 -5.52 2.25 -1.49
CA VAL A 54 -5.12 1.01 -2.14
C VAL A 54 -6.00 -0.11 -1.64
N GLN A 55 -6.83 -0.69 -2.51
CA GLN A 55 -7.64 -1.86 -2.20
C GLN A 55 -6.82 -3.14 -2.38
N LEU A 56 -6.78 -4.00 -1.37
CA LEU A 56 -6.17 -5.32 -1.44
C LEU A 56 -7.21 -6.33 -1.93
N SER A 57 -6.85 -7.13 -2.94
CA SER A 57 -7.69 -8.23 -3.42
C SER A 57 -7.37 -9.50 -2.66
N ASP A 58 -8.40 -10.18 -2.15
CA ASP A 58 -8.27 -11.55 -1.66
C ASP A 58 -7.87 -12.46 -2.82
N VAL A 59 -6.76 -13.16 -2.65
CA VAL A 59 -6.31 -14.21 -3.57
C VAL A 59 -6.52 -15.51 -2.84
N ASN A 60 -7.14 -16.50 -3.49
CA ASN A 60 -7.38 -17.81 -2.90
C ASN A 60 -6.05 -18.59 -2.73
N ASP A 61 -5.25 -18.20 -1.74
CA ASP A 61 -3.99 -18.82 -1.33
C ASP A 61 -4.12 -19.62 -0.02
N ASN A 62 -5.34 -19.69 0.54
CA ASN A 62 -5.67 -20.48 1.72
C ASN A 62 -6.03 -21.92 1.32
N ALA A 63 -5.09 -22.86 1.53
CA ALA A 63 -5.35 -24.28 1.34
C ALA A 63 -6.39 -24.79 2.35
N PRO A 64 -7.29 -25.71 1.96
CA PRO A 64 -8.26 -26.29 2.89
C PRO A 64 -7.54 -27.06 4.00
N VAL A 65 -7.97 -26.85 5.24
CA VAL A 65 -7.46 -27.55 6.44
C VAL A 65 -8.56 -28.46 6.96
N PHE A 66 -8.27 -29.75 7.08
CA PHE A 66 -9.19 -30.69 7.74
C PHE A 66 -9.15 -30.48 9.26
N HIS A 67 -10.31 -30.41 9.90
CA HIS A 67 -10.41 -30.27 11.36
C HIS A 67 -9.98 -31.53 12.12
N GLN A 68 -9.99 -32.68 11.46
CA GLN A 68 -9.62 -33.96 12.03
C GLN A 68 -8.83 -34.76 11.00
N SER A 69 -7.88 -35.55 11.47
CA SER A 69 -7.07 -36.43 10.61
C SER A 69 -7.85 -37.64 10.09
N GLU A 70 -8.91 -38.05 10.79
CA GLU A 70 -9.82 -39.16 10.46
C GLU A 70 -11.26 -38.85 10.91
N TYR A 71 -12.26 -39.51 10.30
CA TYR A 71 -13.69 -39.28 10.56
C TYR A 71 -14.24 -40.10 11.73
#